data_AF-A0A4V3D7I9-F1
#
_entry.id   AF-A0A4V3D7I9-F1
#
_cell.length_a   1.000
_cell.length_b   1.000
_cell.length_c   1.000
_cell.angle_alpha   90.00
_cell.angle_beta   90.00
_cell.angle_gamma   90.00
#
_symmetry.space_group_name_H-M   'P 1'
#
loop_
_entity.id
_entity.type
_entity.pdbx_description
1 polymer ?
#
loop_
_entity_poly.entity_id
_entity_poly.type
_entity_poly.pdbx_seq_one_letter_code
_entity_poly.pdbx_strand_id
1 'polypeptide(L)'
;MKKLFCLLLGSLIVFSGHSALADTSAPSPKYDKALAEKLGADDYGMRQYVLVILKTGPNKIAAGPERDEMFKGHFSNMKRLAEEGVLALAGPLDGVDGWRGLFVLAVADIDEAKKHVATDPVIIKGEMVAEYHKYYGSAALMTINDMHPKLSRKAM
;
A
#
# COMPACT_ATOMS: atom_id res chain seq x y z
N MET A 1 36.68 2.91 -66.86
CA MET A 1 37.81 1.97 -66.68
C MET A 1 37.92 1.63 -65.20
N LYS A 2 37.97 0.34 -64.91
CA LYS A 2 37.96 -0.31 -63.59
C LYS A 2 39.04 0.26 -62.65
N LYS A 3 38.70 0.51 -61.38
CA LYS A 3 39.44 -0.02 -60.22
C LYS A 3 38.49 -0.28 -59.05
N LEU A 4 38.71 -1.44 -58.46
CA LEU A 4 38.01 -2.17 -57.41
C LEU A 4 38.95 -2.24 -56.21
N PHE A 5 38.48 -1.94 -54.99
CA PHE A 5 38.96 -2.51 -53.70
C PHE A 5 38.06 -1.97 -52.57
N CYS A 6 37.15 -2.77 -52.00
CA CYS A 6 37.30 -3.70 -50.87
C CYS A 6 37.19 -3.05 -49.46
N LEU A 7 36.18 -3.55 -48.71
CA LEU A 7 36.15 -3.80 -47.26
C LEU A 7 36.34 -2.58 -46.32
N LEU A 8 35.46 -2.28 -45.35
CA LEU A 8 35.11 -3.13 -44.22
C LEU A 8 33.95 -2.49 -43.41
N LEU A 9 33.06 -3.36 -42.91
CA LEU A 9 32.06 -3.08 -41.88
C LEU A 9 32.71 -2.57 -40.59
N GLY A 10 32.11 -1.55 -39.98
CA GLY A 10 32.36 -1.17 -38.58
C GLY A 10 31.06 -0.75 -37.91
N SER A 11 30.26 -1.73 -37.47
CA SER A 11 29.09 -1.50 -36.61
C SER A 11 29.57 -1.04 -35.25
N LEU A 12 29.38 0.23 -34.93
CA LEU A 12 29.68 0.80 -33.62
C LEU A 12 28.56 0.40 -32.65
N ILE A 13 28.72 -0.74 -31.98
CA ILE A 13 27.84 -1.13 -30.86
C ILE A 13 28.26 -0.28 -29.66
N VAL A 14 27.45 0.75 -29.37
CA VAL A 14 27.57 1.53 -28.13
C VAL A 14 26.97 0.68 -27.01
N PHE A 15 27.81 -0.10 -26.33
CA PHE A 15 27.42 -0.83 -25.12
C PHE A 15 27.37 0.18 -23.96
N SER A 16 26.17 0.71 -23.69
CA SER A 16 25.89 1.47 -22.47
C SER A 16 26.03 0.54 -21.27
N GLY A 17 27.22 0.53 -20.65
CA GLY A 17 27.47 -0.11 -19.38
C GLY A 17 26.63 0.53 -18.28
N HIS A 18 25.47 -0.06 -17.99
CA HIS A 18 24.78 0.16 -16.73
C HIS A 18 25.60 -0.57 -15.65
N SER A 19 26.46 0.16 -14.95
CA SER A 19 27.00 -0.32 -13.68
C SER A 19 25.84 -0.44 -12.70
N ALA A 20 25.32 -1.66 -12.55
CA ALA A 20 24.63 -2.04 -11.32
C ALA A 20 25.69 -2.03 -10.22
N LEU A 21 25.72 -0.97 -9.43
CA LEU A 21 26.46 -0.96 -8.18
C LEU A 21 25.78 -1.98 -7.28
N ALA A 22 26.35 -3.18 -7.21
CA ALA A 22 26.00 -4.13 -6.17
C ALA A 22 26.45 -3.50 -4.84
N ASP A 23 25.49 -3.21 -3.97
CA ASP A 23 25.77 -2.76 -2.62
C ASP A 23 26.34 -3.95 -1.83
N THR A 24 27.67 -3.96 -1.63
CA THR A 24 28.40 -5.04 -0.96
C THR A 24 28.50 -4.84 0.54
N SER A 25 27.67 -3.97 1.13
CA SER A 25 27.68 -3.75 2.58
C SER A 25 27.12 -4.98 3.32
N ALA A 26 27.87 -5.48 4.31
CA ALA A 26 27.42 -6.59 5.13
C ALA A 26 26.18 -6.18 5.94
N PRO A 27 25.16 -7.06 6.07
CA PRO A 27 23.93 -6.73 6.80
C PRO A 27 24.24 -6.36 8.25
N SER A 28 23.49 -5.40 8.79
CA SER A 28 23.68 -4.94 10.16
C SER A 28 23.51 -6.11 11.16
N PRO A 29 24.20 -6.10 12.31
CA PRO A 29 24.02 -7.14 13.33
C PRO A 29 22.61 -7.19 13.95
N LYS A 30 21.75 -6.19 13.64
CA LYS A 30 20.34 -6.12 14.06
C LYS A 30 19.38 -6.64 12.98
N TYR A 31 19.88 -6.99 11.80
CA TYR A 31 19.07 -7.45 10.69
C TYR A 31 18.54 -8.87 10.96
N ASP A 32 17.22 -9.00 10.92
CA ASP A 32 16.53 -10.29 10.95
C ASP A 32 15.95 -10.57 9.56
N LYS A 33 16.62 -11.47 8.83
CA LYS A 33 16.23 -11.85 7.47
C LYS A 33 14.83 -12.46 7.41
N ALA A 34 14.51 -13.36 8.34
CA ALA A 34 13.23 -14.06 8.32
C ALA A 34 12.08 -13.10 8.60
N LEU A 35 12.29 -12.14 9.51
CA LEU A 35 11.33 -11.10 9.78
C LEU A 35 11.17 -10.15 8.58
N ALA A 36 12.27 -9.73 7.95
CA ALA A 36 12.23 -8.87 6.77
C ALA A 36 11.42 -9.52 5.63
N GLU A 37 11.70 -10.79 5.32
CA GLU A 37 10.94 -11.56 4.32
C GLU A 37 9.46 -11.70 4.70
N LYS A 38 9.16 -12.03 5.96
CA LYS A 38 7.77 -12.17 6.44
C LYS A 38 6.98 -10.87 6.28
N LEU A 39 7.59 -9.71 6.55
CA LEU A 39 6.90 -8.43 6.49
C LEU A 39 6.91 -7.82 5.07
N GLY A 40 7.60 -8.44 4.12
CA GLY A 40 7.77 -7.94 2.76
C GLY A 40 8.64 -6.69 2.70
N ALA A 41 9.66 -6.64 3.54
CA ALA A 41 10.63 -5.55 3.58
C ALA A 41 11.65 -5.65 2.44
N ASP A 42 12.02 -4.51 1.88
CA ASP A 42 13.23 -4.36 1.07
C ASP A 42 14.47 -4.20 1.95
N ASP A 43 15.62 -3.95 1.32
CA ASP A 43 16.93 -3.79 1.98
C ASP A 43 16.96 -2.65 3.00
N TYR A 44 16.04 -1.69 2.93
CA TYR A 44 15.91 -0.58 3.87
C TYR A 44 14.95 -0.88 5.03
N GLY A 45 14.34 -2.06 5.08
CA GLY A 45 13.29 -2.36 6.05
C GLY A 45 11.94 -1.73 5.67
N MET A 46 11.76 -1.37 4.40
CA MET A 46 10.63 -0.60 3.90
C MET A 46 9.78 -1.42 2.93
N ARG A 47 8.56 -0.97 2.65
CA ARG A 47 7.59 -1.63 1.78
C ARG A 47 6.77 -0.61 1.02
N GLN A 48 6.35 -0.98 -0.20
CA GLN A 48 5.35 -0.25 -0.97
C GLN A 48 3.95 -0.59 -0.47
N TYR A 49 3.15 0.46 -0.31
CA TYR A 49 1.77 0.44 0.13
C TYR A 49 0.93 1.37 -0.74
N VAL A 50 -0.38 1.33 -0.54
CA VAL A 50 -1.29 2.40 -0.96
C VAL A 50 -1.91 3.04 0.27
N LEU A 51 -1.67 4.34 0.44
CA LEU A 51 -2.40 5.18 1.38
C LEU A 51 -3.75 5.53 0.74
N VAL A 52 -4.81 5.26 1.46
CA VAL A 52 -6.17 5.63 1.10
C VAL A 52 -6.67 6.68 2.09
N ILE A 53 -7.07 7.85 1.59
CA ILE A 53 -7.76 8.85 2.39
C ILE A 53 -9.25 8.76 2.11
N LEU A 54 -10.03 8.53 3.17
CA LEU A 54 -11.48 8.50 3.11
C LEU A 54 -12.03 9.89 3.39
N LYS A 55 -12.74 10.47 2.43
CA LYS A 55 -13.39 11.77 2.55
C LYS A 55 -14.90 11.63 2.60
N THR A 56 -15.57 12.66 3.12
CA THR A 56 -17.03 12.78 3.01
C THR A 56 -17.47 12.71 1.54
N GLY A 57 -18.38 11.79 1.24
CA GLY A 57 -18.95 11.63 -0.10
C GLY A 57 -20.20 12.47 -0.32
N PRO A 58 -20.71 12.51 -1.56
CA PRO A 58 -21.87 13.31 -1.93
C PRO A 58 -23.20 12.76 -1.38
N ASN A 59 -23.24 11.46 -1.02
CA ASN A 59 -24.47 10.79 -0.60
C ASN A 59 -24.48 10.57 0.91
N LYS A 60 -24.68 11.67 1.66
CA LYS A 60 -24.75 11.60 3.12
C LYS A 60 -26.00 10.85 3.56
N ILE A 61 -25.79 9.73 4.26
CA ILE A 61 -26.86 8.93 4.84
C ILE A 61 -27.26 9.51 6.20
N ALA A 62 -28.56 9.73 6.42
CA ALA A 62 -29.07 10.24 7.68
C ALA A 62 -28.82 9.26 8.82
N ALA A 63 -28.72 9.78 10.06
CA ALA A 63 -28.60 8.92 11.24
C ALA A 63 -29.83 8.02 11.38
N GLY A 64 -29.60 6.74 11.69
CA GLY A 64 -30.65 5.74 11.83
C GLY A 64 -30.17 4.33 11.45
N PRO A 65 -31.07 3.34 11.47
CA PRO A 65 -30.72 1.93 11.31
C PRO A 65 -29.94 1.60 10.04
N GLU A 66 -30.23 2.29 8.92
CA GLU A 66 -29.52 2.09 7.67
C GLU A 66 -28.05 2.50 7.76
N ARG A 67 -27.78 3.65 8.40
CA ARG A 67 -26.43 4.16 8.59
C ARG A 67 -25.64 3.26 9.54
N ASP A 68 -26.30 2.80 10.60
CA ASP A 68 -25.67 1.92 11.60
C ASP A 68 -25.26 0.58 10.97
N GLU A 69 -26.13 -0.02 10.16
CA GLU A 69 -25.81 -1.27 9.44
C GLU A 69 -24.69 -1.07 8.40
N MET A 70 -24.68 0.08 7.70
CA MET A 70 -23.58 0.42 6.78
C MET A 70 -22.23 0.50 7.51
N PHE A 71 -22.15 1.18 8.66
CA PHE A 71 -20.91 1.29 9.41
C PHE A 71 -20.50 -0.03 10.07
N LYS A 72 -21.44 -0.86 10.50
CA LYS A 72 -21.14 -2.22 10.94
C LYS A 72 -20.50 -3.04 9.81
N GLY A 73 -21.01 -2.91 8.59
CA GLY A 73 -20.43 -3.51 7.39
C GLY A 73 -19.04 -2.96 7.07
N HIS A 74 -18.82 -1.66 7.22
CA HIS A 74 -17.50 -1.03 7.10
C HIS A 74 -16.46 -1.63 8.06
N PHE A 75 -16.77 -1.73 9.35
CA PHE A 75 -15.86 -2.33 10.33
C PHE A 75 -15.63 -3.82 10.08
N SER A 76 -16.66 -4.55 9.63
CA SER A 76 -16.53 -5.96 9.25
C SER A 76 -15.59 -6.13 8.04
N ASN A 77 -15.69 -5.24 7.06
CA ASN A 77 -14.79 -5.19 5.90
C ASN A 77 -13.35 -4.91 6.33
N MET A 78 -13.13 -3.93 7.20
CA MET A 78 -11.80 -3.61 7.75
C MET A 78 -11.19 -4.81 8.48
N LYS A 79 -11.98 -5.49 9.32
CA LYS A 79 -11.53 -6.68 10.04
C LYS A 79 -11.09 -7.78 9.07
N ARG A 80 -11.90 -8.08 8.06
CA ARG A 80 -11.56 -9.07 7.02
C ARG A 80 -10.24 -8.70 6.31
N LEU A 81 -10.09 -7.44 5.87
CA LEU A 81 -8.88 -6.99 5.20
C LEU A 81 -7.63 -7.04 6.11
N ALA A 82 -7.80 -6.81 7.41
CA ALA A 82 -6.72 -6.92 8.38
C ALA A 82 -6.29 -8.40 8.58
N GLU A 83 -7.25 -9.32 8.67
CA GLU A 83 -7.02 -10.78 8.75
C GLU A 83 -6.36 -11.34 7.48
N GLU A 84 -6.73 -10.82 6.31
CA GLU A 84 -6.10 -11.15 5.01
C GLU A 84 -4.69 -10.55 4.85
N GLY A 85 -4.24 -9.69 5.78
CA GLY A 85 -2.96 -8.98 5.68
C GLY A 85 -2.95 -7.89 4.61
N VAL A 86 -4.11 -7.51 4.07
CA VAL A 86 -4.25 -6.44 3.08
C VAL A 86 -4.25 -5.07 3.78
N LEU A 87 -4.95 -4.93 4.90
CA LEU A 87 -4.99 -3.69 5.68
C LEU A 87 -3.91 -3.70 6.75
N ALA A 88 -2.87 -2.88 6.59
CA ALA A 88 -1.77 -2.76 7.56
C ALA A 88 -2.10 -1.80 8.71
N LEU A 89 -2.84 -0.73 8.42
CA LEU A 89 -3.22 0.31 9.37
C LEU A 89 -4.55 0.92 8.94
N ALA A 90 -5.41 1.21 9.91
CA ALA A 90 -6.56 2.08 9.72
C ALA A 90 -6.75 3.00 10.92
N GLY A 91 -7.37 4.16 10.69
CA GLY A 91 -7.75 5.06 11.78
C GLY A 91 -8.59 6.25 11.31
N PRO A 92 -9.32 6.88 12.24
CA PRO A 92 -10.01 8.14 11.96
C PRO A 92 -8.99 9.28 11.79
N LEU A 93 -9.40 10.27 11.00
CA LEU A 93 -8.74 11.56 10.90
C LEU A 93 -9.56 12.63 11.63
N ASP A 94 -9.00 13.84 11.76
CA ASP A 94 -9.57 14.94 12.56
C ASP A 94 -10.77 15.64 11.90
N GLY A 95 -11.13 15.29 10.67
CA GLY A 95 -12.23 15.90 9.93
C GLY A 95 -11.85 17.14 9.13
N VAL A 96 -10.62 17.65 9.26
CA VAL A 96 -10.15 18.80 8.47
C VAL A 96 -10.21 18.44 6.99
N ASP A 97 -10.63 19.39 6.16
CA ASP A 97 -10.86 19.20 4.72
C ASP A 97 -11.82 18.06 4.36
N GLY A 98 -12.68 17.66 5.31
CA GLY A 98 -13.64 16.58 5.15
C GLY A 98 -13.01 15.18 5.19
N TRP A 99 -11.77 15.06 5.66
CA TRP A 99 -11.04 13.81 5.81
C TRP A 99 -11.52 13.06 7.04
N ARG A 100 -12.11 11.89 6.82
CA ARG A 100 -12.77 11.10 7.87
C ARG A 100 -11.88 10.04 8.45
N GLY A 101 -11.00 9.46 7.63
CA GLY A 101 -10.11 8.38 8.05
C GLY A 101 -9.13 8.00 6.96
N LEU A 102 -8.27 7.05 7.28
CA LEU A 102 -7.29 6.51 6.34
C LEU A 102 -7.18 5.00 6.44
N PHE A 103 -6.71 4.40 5.35
CA PHE A 103 -6.17 3.05 5.31
C PHE A 103 -4.74 3.07 4.76
N VAL A 104 -3.90 2.18 5.25
CA VAL A 104 -2.64 1.80 4.58
C VAL A 104 -2.77 0.37 4.13
N LEU A 105 -2.82 0.16 2.81
CA LEU A 105 -3.04 -1.15 2.20
C LEU A 105 -1.73 -1.73 1.66
N ALA A 106 -1.44 -2.98 2.01
CA ALA A 106 -0.22 -3.71 1.69
C ALA A 106 -0.30 -4.41 0.31
N VAL A 107 -0.75 -3.68 -0.69
CA VAL A 107 -1.04 -4.12 -2.06
C VAL A 107 0.03 -3.66 -3.06
N ALA A 108 0.08 -4.27 -4.24
CA ALA A 108 1.10 -3.96 -5.25
C ALA A 108 0.91 -2.58 -5.89
N ASP A 109 -0.35 -2.17 -6.09
CA ASP A 109 -0.68 -0.92 -6.77
C ASP A 109 -2.06 -0.34 -6.40
N ILE A 110 -2.35 0.83 -6.97
CA ILE A 110 -3.61 1.57 -6.75
C ILE A 110 -4.83 0.82 -7.28
N ASP A 111 -4.69 0.03 -8.35
CA ASP A 111 -5.82 -0.66 -8.95
C ASP A 111 -6.24 -1.87 -8.10
N GLU A 112 -5.29 -2.55 -7.47
CA GLU A 112 -5.57 -3.54 -6.42
C GLU A 112 -6.22 -2.87 -5.19
N ALA A 113 -5.69 -1.73 -4.73
CA ALA A 113 -6.30 -0.97 -3.62
C ALA A 113 -7.77 -0.62 -3.91
N LYS A 114 -8.09 -0.15 -5.12
CA LYS A 114 -9.47 0.16 -5.53
C LYS A 114 -10.38 -1.05 -5.43
N LYS A 115 -9.93 -2.25 -5.82
CA LYS A 115 -10.74 -3.48 -5.73
C LYS A 115 -11.10 -3.79 -4.28
N HIS A 116 -10.15 -3.69 -3.35
CA HIS A 116 -10.41 -3.91 -1.93
C HIS A 116 -11.31 -2.83 -1.31
N VAL A 117 -11.09 -1.55 -1.67
CA VAL A 117 -11.88 -0.44 -1.13
C VAL A 117 -13.31 -0.43 -1.68
N ALA A 118 -13.51 -0.89 -2.93
CA ALA A 118 -14.83 -0.98 -3.55
C ALA A 118 -15.78 -1.97 -2.88
N THR A 119 -15.28 -2.86 -2.01
CA THR A 119 -16.15 -3.78 -1.23
C THR A 119 -16.72 -3.14 0.02
N ASP A 120 -16.31 -1.92 0.36
CA ASP A 120 -16.74 -1.25 1.58
C ASP A 120 -18.12 -0.59 1.42
N PRO A 121 -19.11 -0.89 2.29
CA PRO A 121 -20.43 -0.28 2.22
C PRO A 121 -20.45 1.25 2.23
N VAL A 122 -19.51 1.92 2.93
CA VAL A 122 -19.47 3.40 2.94
C VAL A 122 -19.04 3.97 1.58
N ILE A 123 -18.27 3.21 0.81
CA ILE A 123 -17.86 3.55 -0.54
C ILE A 123 -18.98 3.23 -1.53
N ILE A 124 -19.58 2.03 -1.42
CA ILE A 124 -20.68 1.58 -2.29
C ILE A 124 -21.87 2.55 -2.21
N LYS A 125 -22.22 3.01 -0.99
CA LYS A 125 -23.33 3.95 -0.80
C LYS A 125 -22.96 5.41 -1.10
N GLY A 126 -21.67 5.71 -1.28
CA GLY A 126 -21.19 7.08 -1.50
C GLY A 126 -21.27 7.99 -0.27
N GLU A 127 -21.39 7.42 0.93
CA GLU A 127 -21.24 8.14 2.21
C GLU A 127 -19.79 8.66 2.36
N MET A 128 -18.84 7.89 1.81
CA MET A 128 -17.45 8.28 1.68
C MET A 128 -16.95 8.08 0.25
N VAL A 129 -15.90 8.83 -0.10
CA VAL A 129 -15.11 8.64 -1.32
C VAL A 129 -13.66 8.43 -0.94
N ALA A 130 -12.93 7.67 -1.75
CA ALA A 130 -11.53 7.32 -1.49
C ALA A 130 -10.58 8.04 -2.44
N GLU A 131 -9.52 8.63 -1.88
CA GLU A 131 -8.33 9.06 -2.62
C GLU A 131 -7.19 8.08 -2.40
N TYR A 132 -6.39 7.83 -3.43
CA TYR A 132 -5.38 6.78 -3.43
C TYR A 132 -4.01 7.35 -3.76
N HIS A 133 -3.02 7.01 -2.94
CA HIS A 133 -1.65 7.51 -3.08
C HIS A 133 -0.67 6.35 -2.87
N LYS A 134 0.35 6.28 -3.74
CA LYS A 134 1.49 5.37 -3.49
C LYS A 134 2.18 5.83 -2.21
N TYR A 135 2.44 4.90 -1.31
CA TYR A 135 3.07 5.17 -0.03
C TYR A 135 4.23 4.20 0.20
N TYR A 136 5.42 4.74 0.41
CA TYR A 136 6.59 3.98 0.78
C TYR A 136 6.86 4.21 2.27
N GLY A 137 6.76 3.15 3.06
CA GLY A 137 6.79 3.22 4.52
C GLY A 137 7.45 2.00 5.13
N SER A 138 7.61 2.00 6.46
CA SER A 138 8.25 0.88 7.15
C SER A 138 7.43 -0.40 7.01
N ALA A 139 8.10 -1.51 6.68
CA ALA A 139 7.48 -2.83 6.65
C ALA A 139 6.92 -3.24 8.03
N ALA A 140 7.39 -2.62 9.11
CA ALA A 140 6.91 -2.84 10.47
C ALA A 140 5.42 -2.50 10.65
N LEU A 141 4.80 -1.72 9.75
CA LEU A 141 3.34 -1.50 9.76
C LEU A 141 2.57 -2.83 9.69
N MET A 142 3.12 -3.85 9.05
CA MET A 142 2.52 -5.19 8.97
C MET A 142 2.40 -5.90 10.33
N THR A 143 3.07 -5.40 11.36
CA THR A 143 2.98 -5.96 12.72
C THR A 143 1.81 -5.39 13.52
N ILE A 144 1.18 -4.31 13.05
CA ILE A 144 0.19 -3.55 13.83
C ILE A 144 -1.01 -4.42 14.18
N ASN A 145 -1.50 -5.25 13.26
CA ASN A 145 -2.67 -6.10 13.51
C ASN A 145 -2.39 -7.15 14.61
N ASP A 146 -1.16 -7.65 14.72
CA ASP A 146 -0.74 -8.58 15.77
C ASP A 146 -0.48 -7.87 17.11
N MET A 147 -0.06 -6.61 17.05
CA MET A 147 0.32 -5.82 18.22
C MET A 147 -0.87 -5.12 18.86
N HIS A 148 -1.80 -4.58 18.07
CA HIS A 148 -2.94 -3.81 18.55
C HIS A 148 -3.75 -4.55 19.64
N PRO A 149 -4.12 -5.83 19.47
CA PRO A 149 -4.85 -6.57 20.51
C PRO A 149 -4.10 -6.69 21.83
N LYS A 150 -2.76 -6.67 21.80
CA LYS A 150 -1.90 -6.73 23.01
C LYS A 150 -1.83 -5.40 23.75
N LEU A 151 -2.12 -4.30 23.07
CA LEU A 151 -2.12 -2.94 23.61
C LEU A 151 -3.50 -2.54 24.15
N SER A 152 -4.55 -3.12 23.56
CA SER A 152 -5.94 -2.77 23.84
C SER A 152 -6.42 -3.38 25.16
N ARG A 153 -6.82 -2.53 26.12
CA ARG A 153 -7.49 -2.98 27.37
C ARG A 153 -8.93 -3.46 27.13
N LYS A 154 -9.56 -2.99 26.04
CA LYS A 154 -10.92 -3.32 25.63
C LYS A 154 -10.89 -3.69 24.15
N ALA A 155 -11.70 -4.65 23.75
CA ALA A 155 -11.94 -4.89 22.33
C ALA A 155 -12.67 -3.67 21.73
N MET A 156 -12.26 -3.32 20.50
CA MET A 156 -12.96 -2.37 19.63
C MET A 156 -13.97 -3.14 18.77
#